data_AF-A0A963Y321-F1
#
_entry.id   AF-A0A963Y321-F1
#
_cell.length_a   1.000
_cell.length_b   1.000
_cell.length_c   1.000
_cell.angle_alpha   90.00
_cell.angle_beta   90.00
_cell.angle_gamma   90.00
#
_symmetry.space_group_name_H-M   'P 1'
#
loop_
_entity.id
_entity.type
_entity.pdbx_description
1 polymer ?
#
loop_
_entity_poly.entity_id
_entity_poly.type
_entity_poly.pdbx_seq_one_letter_code
_entity_poly.pdbx_strand_id
1 'polypeptide(L)'
;MAFLSDTLARVKPSPTIAVTTKAAELKATGKDVIGLGAGEPDFDTPDNIKAAAKRAIDAGKTKYTAVDGIPELKAAIAAKFKRENGL
;
A
#
# COMPACT_ATOMS: atom_id res chain seq x y z
N MET A 1 -15.40 -29.22 -15.49
CA MET A 1 -15.20 -28.20 -14.43
C MET A 1 -14.57 -26.98 -15.07
N ALA A 2 -15.02 -25.78 -14.73
CA ALA A 2 -14.35 -24.56 -15.19
C ALA A 2 -12.93 -24.47 -14.58
N PHE A 3 -12.00 -23.82 -15.28
CA PHE A 3 -10.64 -23.59 -14.79
C PHE A 3 -10.62 -22.68 -13.54
N LEU A 4 -11.57 -21.74 -13.46
CA LEU A 4 -11.71 -20.82 -12.34
C LEU A 4 -12.68 -21.35 -11.28
N SER A 5 -12.49 -20.94 -10.03
CA SER A 5 -13.34 -21.33 -8.91
C SER A 5 -14.63 -20.51 -8.82
N ASP A 6 -15.70 -21.13 -8.31
CA ASP A 6 -16.99 -20.44 -8.08
C ASP A 6 -16.87 -19.32 -7.04
N THR A 7 -15.91 -19.43 -6.11
CA THR A 7 -15.64 -18.36 -5.14
C THR A 7 -15.17 -17.09 -5.82
N LEU A 8 -14.33 -17.19 -6.85
CA LEU A 8 -13.86 -16.03 -7.61
C LEU A 8 -15.03 -15.34 -8.32
N ALA A 9 -15.99 -16.12 -8.85
CA ALA A 9 -17.17 -15.58 -9.55
C ALA A 9 -18.10 -14.74 -8.66
N ARG A 10 -17.99 -14.86 -7.33
CA ARG A 10 -18.77 -14.06 -6.36
C ARG A 10 -18.18 -12.67 -6.10
N VAL A 11 -16.90 -12.46 -6.41
CA VAL A 11 -16.22 -11.17 -6.17
C VAL A 11 -16.46 -10.27 -7.37
N LYS A 12 -17.11 -9.13 -7.15
CA LYS A 12 -17.32 -8.12 -8.20
C LYS A 12 -16.02 -7.34 -8.44
N PRO A 13 -15.74 -6.91 -9.68
CA PRO A 13 -14.66 -5.97 -9.96
C PRO A 13 -14.81 -4.68 -9.12
N SER A 14 -13.68 -4.14 -8.64
CA SER A 14 -13.68 -2.93 -7.82
C SER A 14 -14.04 -1.70 -8.66
N PRO A 15 -15.12 -0.97 -8.32
CA PRO A 15 -15.47 0.26 -9.04
C PRO A 15 -14.41 1.36 -8.87
N THR A 16 -13.76 1.43 -7.70
CA THR A 16 -12.70 2.42 -7.42
C THR A 16 -11.50 2.21 -8.33
N ILE A 17 -11.07 0.95 -8.54
CA ILE A 17 -9.96 0.64 -9.46
C ILE A 17 -10.36 1.00 -10.89
N ALA A 18 -11.57 0.66 -11.32
CA ALA A 18 -12.04 0.94 -12.68
C ALA A 18 -12.02 2.45 -13.00
N VAL A 19 -12.49 3.29 -12.06
CA VAL A 19 -12.49 4.75 -12.24
C VAL A 19 -11.06 5.31 -12.24
N THR A 20 -10.21 4.89 -11.29
CA THR A 20 -8.82 5.35 -11.22
C THR A 20 -8.02 4.98 -12.47
N THR A 21 -8.17 3.73 -12.95
CA THR A 21 -7.54 3.29 -14.21
C THR A 21 -8.04 4.11 -15.39
N LYS A 22 -9.36 4.35 -15.49
CA LYS A 22 -9.89 5.12 -16.62
C LYS A 22 -9.42 6.56 -16.63
N ALA A 23 -9.33 7.20 -15.46
CA ALA A 23 -8.79 8.54 -15.33
C ALA A 23 -7.32 8.60 -15.76
N ALA A 24 -6.51 7.60 -15.37
CA ALA A 24 -5.10 7.49 -15.79
C ALA A 24 -4.95 7.31 -17.31
N GLU A 25 -5.76 6.45 -17.94
CA GLU A 25 -5.77 6.27 -19.41
C GLU A 25 -6.13 7.57 -20.16
N LEU A 26 -7.14 8.30 -19.69
CA LEU A 26 -7.56 9.55 -20.31
C LEU A 26 -6.47 10.63 -20.18
N LYS A 27 -5.80 10.73 -19.03
CA LYS A 27 -4.62 11.59 -18.85
C LYS A 27 -3.49 11.21 -19.81
N ALA A 28 -3.19 9.91 -19.93
CA ALA A 28 -2.12 9.41 -20.81
C ALA A 28 -2.39 9.69 -22.30
N THR A 29 -3.66 9.80 -22.70
CA THR A 29 -4.07 10.21 -24.06
C THR A 29 -4.13 11.73 -24.25
N GLY A 30 -3.64 12.51 -23.28
CA GLY A 30 -3.51 13.96 -23.36
C GLY A 30 -4.79 14.73 -23.00
N LYS A 31 -5.80 14.06 -22.44
CA LYS A 31 -7.01 14.75 -21.95
C LYS A 31 -6.75 15.35 -20.58
N ASP A 32 -7.27 16.55 -20.37
CA ASP A 32 -7.27 17.19 -19.06
C ASP A 32 -8.34 16.55 -18.15
N VAL A 33 -7.89 15.89 -17.09
CA VAL A 33 -8.75 15.11 -16.18
C VAL A 33 -8.33 15.38 -14.75
N ILE A 34 -9.28 15.79 -13.91
CA ILE A 34 -9.07 15.94 -12.47
C ILE A 34 -9.51 14.65 -11.77
N GLY A 35 -8.54 13.92 -11.22
CA GLY A 35 -8.79 12.65 -10.52
C GLY A 35 -9.04 12.87 -9.04
N LEU A 36 -10.31 12.84 -8.60
CA LEU A 36 -10.71 12.98 -7.19
C LEU A 36 -11.03 11.64 -6.50
N GLY A 37 -10.65 10.52 -7.13
CA GLY A 37 -10.98 9.17 -6.67
C GLY A 37 -9.82 8.43 -5.97
N ALA A 38 -8.61 9.00 -5.95
CA ALA A 38 -7.48 8.40 -5.26
C ALA A 38 -7.63 8.58 -3.75
N GLY A 39 -7.38 7.51 -2.98
CA GLY A 39 -7.40 7.53 -1.52
C GLY A 39 -6.01 7.64 -0.88
N GLU A 40 -4.96 7.82 -1.68
CA GLU A 40 -3.59 8.02 -1.20
C GLU A 40 -3.27 9.52 -1.09
N PRO A 41 -2.49 9.94 -0.09
CA PRO A 41 -2.03 11.33 0.01
C PRO A 41 -1.19 11.75 -1.21
N ASP A 42 -1.23 13.04 -1.51
CA ASP A 42 -0.42 13.69 -2.56
C ASP A 42 1.03 13.95 -2.13
N PHE A 43 1.29 13.96 -0.83
CA PHE A 43 2.63 14.12 -0.27
C PHE A 43 3.51 12.89 -0.52
N ASP A 44 4.77 13.13 -0.84
CA ASP A 44 5.78 12.09 -0.89
C ASP A 44 6.10 11.55 0.53
N THR A 45 6.68 10.35 0.59
CA THR A 45 7.13 9.74 1.84
C THR A 45 8.20 10.63 2.51
N PRO A 46 8.09 10.92 3.83
CA PRO A 46 9.09 11.69 4.57
C PRO A 46 10.53 11.17 4.45
N ASP A 47 11.50 12.08 4.39
CA ASP A 47 12.91 11.76 4.12
C ASP A 47 13.56 10.85 5.17
N ASN A 48 13.16 10.96 6.44
CA ASN A 48 13.65 10.09 7.50
C ASN A 48 13.26 8.61 7.27
N ILE A 49 12.09 8.37 6.68
CA ILE A 49 11.60 7.03 6.33
C ILE A 49 12.36 6.50 5.12
N LYS A 50 12.52 7.31 4.07
CA LYS A 50 13.33 6.97 2.88
C LYS A 50 14.77 6.62 3.27
N ALA A 51 15.38 7.41 4.14
CA ALA A 51 16.74 7.17 4.62
C ALA A 51 16.84 5.87 5.44
N ALA A 52 15.84 5.54 6.26
CA ALA A 52 15.81 4.27 6.99
C ALA A 52 15.71 3.06 6.07
N ALA A 53 14.90 3.16 5.00
CA ALA A 53 14.81 2.11 3.99
C ALA A 53 16.14 1.91 3.24
N LYS A 54 16.81 2.99 2.83
CA LYS A 54 18.15 2.93 2.22
C LYS A 54 19.16 2.24 3.13
N ARG A 55 19.24 2.65 4.41
CA ARG A 55 20.10 2.00 5.40
C ARG A 55 19.80 0.51 5.57
N ALA A 56 18.54 0.10 5.51
CA ALA A 56 18.18 -1.31 5.60
C ALA A 56 18.67 -2.11 4.38
N ILE A 57 18.59 -1.52 3.18
CA ILE A 57 19.16 -2.09 1.95
C ILE A 57 20.68 -2.21 2.08
N ASP A 58 21.36 -1.13 2.46
CA ASP A 58 22.83 -1.10 2.60
C ASP A 58 23.33 -2.09 3.67
N ALA A 59 22.56 -2.29 4.73
CA ALA A 59 22.84 -3.26 5.78
C ALA A 59 22.44 -4.70 5.43
N GLY A 60 21.97 -4.96 4.21
CA GLY A 60 21.62 -6.30 3.75
C GLY A 60 20.37 -6.91 4.39
N LYS A 61 19.44 -6.10 4.92
CA LYS A 61 18.15 -6.56 5.48
C LYS A 61 17.15 -6.97 4.38
N THR A 62 17.51 -7.99 3.60
CA THR A 62 16.78 -8.44 2.39
C THR A 62 16.26 -9.87 2.45
N LYS A 63 16.39 -10.52 3.60
CA LYS A 63 15.95 -11.91 3.81
C LYS A 63 14.56 -11.95 4.43
N TYR A 64 13.96 -13.13 4.44
CA TYR A 64 12.65 -13.34 5.04
C TYR A 64 12.59 -12.84 6.48
N THR A 65 11.49 -12.18 6.79
CA THR A 65 11.11 -11.85 8.16
C THR A 65 10.29 -13.01 8.75
N ALA A 66 10.00 -12.95 10.05
CA ALA A 66 8.93 -13.77 10.60
C ALA A 66 7.58 -13.46 9.90
N VAL A 67 6.67 -14.44 9.89
CA VAL A 67 5.35 -14.33 9.24
C VAL A 67 4.53 -13.17 9.80
N ASP A 68 4.67 -12.89 11.08
CA ASP A 68 3.98 -11.82 11.80
C ASP A 68 4.77 -10.50 11.85
N GLY A 69 5.93 -10.42 11.18
CA GLY A 69 6.77 -9.22 11.08
C GLY A 69 7.99 -9.19 12.02
N ILE A 70 8.87 -8.22 11.80
CA ILE A 70 10.12 -8.07 12.58
C ILE A 70 9.84 -7.64 14.03
N PRO A 71 10.60 -8.14 15.02
CA PRO A 71 10.39 -7.81 16.43
C PRO A 71 10.35 -6.31 16.74
N GLU A 72 11.24 -5.54 16.09
CA GLU A 72 11.38 -4.10 16.32
C GLU A 72 10.14 -3.32 15.85
N LEU A 73 9.53 -3.73 14.74
CA LEU A 73 8.30 -3.12 14.23
C LEU A 73 7.11 -3.45 15.13
N LYS A 74 6.99 -4.71 15.58
CA LYS A 74 5.94 -5.12 16.51
C LYS A 74 6.00 -4.34 17.82
N ALA A 75 7.21 -4.18 18.39
CA ALA A 75 7.42 -3.38 19.60
C ALA A 75 7.04 -1.90 19.38
N ALA A 76 7.42 -1.31 18.24
CA ALA A 76 7.08 0.07 17.90
C ALA A 76 5.57 0.29 17.74
N ILE A 77 4.87 -0.67 17.12
CA ILE A 77 3.41 -0.63 16.95
C ILE A 77 2.71 -0.73 18.31
N ALA A 78 3.11 -1.66 19.19
CA ALA A 78 2.54 -1.77 20.53
C ALA A 78 2.76 -0.48 21.35
N ALA A 79 3.96 0.10 21.30
CA ALA A 79 4.25 1.37 21.95
C ALA A 79 3.43 2.54 21.38
N LYS A 80 3.18 2.55 20.05
CA LYS A 80 2.30 3.52 19.40
C LYS A 80 0.87 3.40 19.92
N PHE A 81 0.31 2.19 19.95
CA PHE A 81 -1.05 1.95 20.47
C PHE A 81 -1.20 2.38 21.92
N LYS A 82 -0.21 2.08 22.77
CA LYS A 82 -0.21 2.56 24.16
C LYS A 82 -0.20 4.07 24.27
N ARG A 83 0.64 4.73 23.47
CA ARG A 83 0.82 6.19 23.51
C ARG A 83 -0.36 6.96 22.93
N GLU A 84 -0.92 6.48 21.81
CA GLU A 84 -1.88 7.24 21.00
C GLU A 84 -3.32 6.78 21.18
N ASN A 85 -3.52 5.53 21.65
CA ASN A 85 -4.84 4.92 21.76
C ASN A 85 -5.14 4.40 23.18
N GLY A 86 -4.18 4.42 24.10
CA GLY A 86 -4.35 3.94 25.47
C GLY A 86 -4.55 2.42 25.58
N LEU A 87 -4.05 1.67 24.59
CA LEU A 87 -4.15 0.20 24.50
C LEU A 87 -2.83 -0.49 24.87
#